data_AF-A0A838XHK8-F1
#
_entry.id   AF-A0A838XHK8-F1
#
_cell.length_a   1.000
_cell.length_b   1.000
_cell.length_c   1.000
_cell.angle_alpha   90.00
_cell.angle_beta   90.00
_cell.angle_gamma   90.00
#
_symmetry.space_group_name_H-M   'P 1'
#
loop_
_entity.id
_entity.type
_entity.pdbx_description
1 polymer ?
#
loop_
_entity_poly.entity_id
_entity_poly.type
_entity_poly.pdbx_seq_one_letter_code
_entity_poly.pdbx_strand_id
1 'polypeptide(L)'
;MRRTILGLLAALAVGASATLVAAPAQAAPKPVTIKKISNKSIDWYGTALVKPNLKTAKKVKVLKKAMTIKQGGKVLRKNRSAVKLKPGAYIVTTKITYKYKGKKRGAFAKQRLVIKQGRCASVLNMRTLKADAAFSPDVKGDSVATVSSKLRSAGEGERYTPEKLIAQLEALKVLMGDEMPEFVVLIDQAIAEVKALQAKGVTQLEDRVYQGCGKQDIDVYATFANGELMSAEDDSEFMGMSAARAALAAR
;
A
#
# COMPACT_ATOMS: atom_id res chain seq x y z
N MET A 1 -34.56 -39.17 -36.75
CA MET A 1 -34.45 -40.58 -36.29
C MET A 1 -35.01 -40.65 -34.88
N ARG A 2 -36.17 -41.30 -34.71
CA ARG A 2 -36.88 -41.52 -33.44
C ARG A 2 -36.31 -42.77 -32.76
N ARG A 3 -36.01 -42.74 -31.47
CA ARG A 3 -35.97 -43.95 -30.61
C ARG A 3 -36.43 -43.63 -29.18
N THR A 4 -37.70 -43.94 -28.96
CA THR A 4 -38.34 -44.29 -27.69
C THR A 4 -37.80 -45.64 -27.21
N ILE A 5 -37.46 -45.78 -25.92
CA ILE A 5 -37.38 -47.08 -25.24
C ILE A 5 -38.00 -46.95 -23.84
N LEU A 6 -39.14 -47.64 -23.71
CA LEU A 6 -39.78 -48.13 -22.48
C LEU A 6 -38.82 -49.01 -21.69
N GLY A 7 -38.89 -49.00 -20.35
CA GLY A 7 -38.31 -50.10 -19.58
C GLY A 7 -38.32 -49.97 -18.07
N LEU A 8 -39.35 -50.59 -17.48
CA LEU A 8 -39.28 -51.43 -16.28
C LEU A 8 -39.24 -50.76 -14.88
N LEU A 9 -40.43 -50.75 -14.27
CA LEU A 9 -40.64 -50.74 -12.82
C LEU A 9 -40.08 -52.02 -12.19
N ALA A 10 -39.26 -51.87 -11.15
CA ALA A 10 -38.98 -52.91 -10.17
C ALA A 10 -39.16 -52.31 -8.76
N ALA A 11 -40.26 -52.68 -8.11
CA ALA A 11 -40.53 -52.35 -6.71
C ALA A 11 -39.77 -53.33 -5.81
N LEU A 12 -38.76 -52.82 -5.09
CA LEU A 12 -38.12 -53.53 -3.98
C LEU A 12 -38.46 -52.80 -2.68
N ALA A 13 -39.31 -53.44 -1.87
CA ALA A 13 -39.51 -53.11 -0.47
C ALA A 13 -38.32 -53.64 0.34
N VAL A 14 -37.48 -52.74 0.83
CA VAL A 14 -36.45 -53.04 1.83
C VAL A 14 -36.81 -52.27 3.10
N GLY A 15 -37.02 -53.02 4.17
CA GLY A 15 -37.43 -52.51 5.48
C GLY A 15 -36.48 -51.44 6.00
N ALA A 16 -37.05 -50.29 6.34
CA ALA A 16 -36.35 -49.20 6.99
C ALA A 16 -36.08 -49.55 8.46
N SER A 17 -34.98 -50.25 8.72
CA SER A 17 -34.39 -50.30 10.06
C SER A 17 -33.90 -48.90 10.40
N ALA A 18 -34.71 -48.15 11.16
CA ALA A 18 -34.36 -46.83 11.67
C ALA A 18 -33.24 -46.96 12.72
N THR A 19 -31.99 -47.09 12.28
CA THR A 19 -30.83 -46.86 13.13
C THR A 19 -30.87 -45.41 13.56
N LEU A 20 -31.25 -45.17 14.83
CA LEU A 20 -31.11 -43.90 15.51
C LEU A 20 -29.63 -43.53 15.53
N VAL A 21 -29.17 -42.83 14.49
CA VAL A 21 -27.84 -42.22 14.45
C VAL A 21 -27.86 -41.14 15.53
N ALA A 22 -27.31 -41.46 16.70
CA ALA A 22 -27.13 -40.51 17.78
C ALA A 22 -26.44 -39.26 17.22
N ALA A 23 -27.13 -38.12 17.32
CA ALA A 23 -26.61 -36.86 16.85
C ALA A 23 -25.23 -36.62 17.49
N PRO A 24 -24.20 -36.27 16.71
CA PRO A 24 -22.85 -36.11 17.25
C PRO A 24 -22.87 -35.05 18.36
N ALA A 25 -22.40 -35.44 19.55
CA ALA A 25 -22.35 -34.57 20.71
C ALA A 25 -21.64 -33.25 20.36
N GLN A 26 -22.39 -32.16 20.39
CA GLN A 26 -21.88 -30.85 20.01
C GLN A 26 -20.85 -30.39 21.05
N ALA A 27 -19.59 -30.31 20.62
CA ALA A 27 -18.48 -29.94 21.48
C ALA A 27 -18.75 -28.61 22.19
N ALA A 28 -18.63 -28.61 23.51
CA ALA A 28 -18.89 -27.44 24.34
C ALA A 28 -18.13 -26.19 23.83
N PRO A 29 -18.78 -25.02 23.78
CA PRO A 29 -18.18 -23.81 23.23
C PRO A 29 -16.91 -23.43 23.98
N LYS A 30 -15.81 -23.27 23.24
CA LYS A 30 -14.50 -22.91 23.80
C LYS A 30 -14.54 -21.50 24.40
N PRO A 31 -14.05 -21.28 25.65
CA PRO A 31 -14.08 -19.96 26.30
C PRO A 31 -13.31 -18.87 25.52
N VAL A 32 -12.23 -19.25 24.84
CA VAL A 32 -11.47 -18.36 23.95
C VAL A 32 -11.26 -19.09 22.63
N THR A 33 -11.59 -18.41 21.54
CA THR A 33 -11.33 -18.89 20.18
C THR A 33 -10.36 -17.95 19.50
N ILE A 34 -9.21 -18.47 19.07
CA ILE A 34 -8.25 -17.72 18.25
C ILE A 34 -8.72 -17.85 16.80
N LYS A 35 -9.14 -16.74 16.20
CA LYS A 35 -9.60 -16.71 14.81
C LYS A 35 -8.42 -16.80 13.84
N LYS A 36 -8.70 -17.17 12.59
CA LYS A 36 -7.73 -17.10 11.51
C LYS A 36 -7.29 -15.65 11.30
N ILE A 37 -5.98 -15.43 11.18
CA ILE A 37 -5.42 -14.17 10.69
C ILE A 37 -5.50 -14.22 9.17
N SER A 38 -6.28 -13.34 8.56
CA SER A 38 -6.39 -13.26 7.11
C SER A 38 -5.06 -12.89 6.46
N ASN A 39 -4.81 -13.42 5.26
CA ASN A 39 -3.70 -12.95 4.42
C ASN A 39 -3.85 -11.45 4.17
N LYS A 40 -2.73 -10.76 4.06
CA LYS A 40 -2.68 -9.32 3.80
C LYS A 40 -2.01 -9.08 2.47
N SER A 41 -2.45 -8.06 1.76
CA SER A 41 -1.67 -7.42 0.70
C SER A 41 -1.13 -6.13 1.28
N ILE A 42 0.11 -5.80 0.95
CA ILE A 42 0.65 -4.46 1.14
C ILE A 42 0.92 -3.86 -0.23
N ASP A 43 1.22 -2.57 -0.27
CA ASP A 43 1.75 -1.92 -1.46
C ASP A 43 3.13 -2.49 -1.80
N TRP A 44 3.73 -2.04 -2.90
CA TRP A 44 5.01 -2.58 -3.35
C TRP A 44 6.07 -2.53 -2.24
N TYR A 45 6.10 -1.43 -1.49
CA TYR A 45 6.97 -1.19 -0.35
C TYR A 45 6.17 -1.15 0.96
N GLY A 46 6.86 -1.42 2.06
CA GLY A 46 6.31 -1.26 3.40
C GLY A 46 6.09 -2.55 4.17
N THR A 47 5.18 -2.48 5.14
CA THR A 47 4.95 -3.58 6.09
C THR A 47 3.49 -3.71 6.47
N ALA A 48 3.04 -4.94 6.66
CA ALA A 48 1.72 -5.24 7.20
C ALA A 48 1.76 -5.30 8.73
N LEU A 49 0.89 -4.55 9.39
CA LEU A 49 0.64 -4.71 10.82
C LEU A 49 -0.20 -5.97 11.08
N VAL A 50 0.37 -6.91 11.82
CA VAL A 50 -0.25 -8.18 12.21
C VAL A 50 -0.57 -8.15 13.69
N LYS A 51 -1.83 -8.46 14.04
CA LYS A 51 -2.34 -8.56 15.41
C LYS A 51 -3.08 -9.89 15.62
N PRO A 52 -3.10 -10.47 16.83
CA PRO A 52 -3.88 -11.68 17.10
C PRO A 52 -5.38 -11.36 16.99
N ASN A 53 -6.12 -12.21 16.30
CA ASN A 53 -7.58 -12.10 16.20
C ASN A 53 -8.23 -13.11 17.16
N LEU A 54 -9.08 -12.65 18.08
CA LEU A 54 -9.67 -13.50 19.12
C LEU A 54 -11.15 -13.19 19.35
N LYS A 55 -11.91 -14.23 19.70
CA LYS A 55 -13.29 -14.16 20.21
C LYS A 55 -13.31 -14.73 21.63
N THR A 56 -13.87 -14.00 22.57
CA THR A 56 -14.01 -14.40 23.98
C THR A 56 -15.46 -14.66 24.33
N ALA A 57 -15.72 -15.69 25.11
CA ALA A 57 -17.01 -15.91 25.75
C ALA A 57 -17.22 -14.93 26.93
N LYS A 58 -18.46 -14.88 27.46
CA LYS A 58 -18.78 -14.14 28.68
C LYS A 58 -17.92 -14.65 29.87
N LYS A 59 -17.58 -13.76 30.81
CA LYS A 59 -16.80 -14.06 32.03
C LYS A 59 -15.36 -14.54 31.78
N VAL A 60 -14.76 -14.16 30.65
CA VAL A 60 -13.34 -14.36 30.34
C VAL A 60 -12.58 -13.04 30.51
N LYS A 61 -11.49 -13.04 31.30
CA LYS A 61 -10.55 -11.92 31.39
C LYS A 61 -9.23 -12.29 30.70
N VAL A 62 -8.91 -11.65 29.58
CA VAL A 62 -7.63 -11.88 28.88
C VAL A 62 -6.52 -11.20 29.67
N LEU A 63 -5.49 -11.96 30.05
CA LEU A 63 -4.35 -11.46 30.82
C LEU A 63 -3.17 -11.10 29.91
N LYS A 64 -2.86 -11.95 28.93
CA LYS A 64 -1.71 -11.76 28.04
C LYS A 64 -2.04 -12.23 26.64
N LYS A 65 -1.65 -11.42 25.64
CA LYS A 65 -1.72 -11.76 24.22
C LYS A 65 -0.31 -11.71 23.67
N ALA A 66 0.19 -12.84 23.20
CA ALA A 66 1.54 -12.93 22.66
C ALA A 66 1.51 -13.68 21.33
N MET A 67 2.33 -13.24 20.38
CA MET A 67 2.59 -13.95 19.14
C MET A 67 4.10 -14.15 18.95
N THR A 68 4.44 -15.27 18.34
CA THR A 68 5.79 -15.57 17.85
C THR A 68 5.71 -15.82 16.36
N ILE A 69 6.58 -15.18 15.60
CA ILE A 69 6.57 -15.23 14.13
C ILE A 69 7.84 -15.90 13.65
N LYS A 70 7.67 -16.89 12.77
CA LYS A 70 8.75 -17.58 12.07
C LYS A 70 8.66 -17.37 10.57
N GLN A 71 9.81 -17.26 9.90
CA GLN A 71 9.97 -17.27 8.44
C GLN A 71 11.11 -18.23 8.11
N GLY A 72 10.89 -19.16 7.17
CA GLY A 72 11.92 -20.15 6.80
C GLY A 72 12.49 -20.93 7.99
N GLY A 73 11.65 -21.30 8.96
CA GLY A 73 12.06 -22.01 10.19
C GLY A 73 12.67 -21.12 11.30
N LYS A 74 13.24 -19.95 10.96
CA LYS A 74 13.87 -19.02 11.91
C LYS A 74 12.85 -18.15 12.64
N VAL A 75 13.07 -17.88 13.92
CA VAL A 75 12.22 -16.96 14.71
C VAL A 75 12.63 -15.53 14.40
N LEU A 76 11.74 -14.77 13.78
CA LEU A 76 11.98 -13.35 13.50
C LEU A 76 11.64 -12.45 14.68
N ARG A 77 10.53 -12.76 15.35
CA ARG A 77 9.99 -12.01 16.49
C ARG A 77 9.32 -12.96 17.47
N LYS A 78 9.52 -12.74 18.77
CA LYS A 78 8.99 -13.59 19.85
C LYS A 78 8.19 -12.75 20.85
N ASN A 79 7.10 -13.33 21.36
CA ASN A 79 6.26 -12.78 22.43
C ASN A 79 5.74 -11.33 22.23
N ARG A 80 5.41 -10.93 21.00
CA ARG A 80 4.89 -9.57 20.71
C ARG A 80 3.36 -9.54 20.71
N SER A 81 2.74 -8.39 20.96
CA SER A 81 1.28 -8.20 20.84
C SER A 81 0.86 -7.74 19.45
N ALA A 82 1.78 -7.11 18.71
CA ALA A 82 1.64 -6.72 17.32
C ALA A 82 3.02 -6.71 16.64
N VAL A 83 3.08 -6.95 15.33
CA VAL A 83 4.33 -6.96 14.56
C VAL A 83 4.08 -6.36 13.17
N LYS A 84 4.99 -5.49 12.71
CA LYS A 84 5.10 -5.06 11.31
C LYS A 84 5.94 -6.07 10.54
N LEU A 85 5.42 -6.64 9.47
CA LEU A 85 6.07 -7.67 8.66
C LEU A 85 6.17 -7.24 7.20
N LYS A 86 7.31 -7.53 6.57
CA LYS A 86 7.52 -7.39 5.13
C LYS A 86 6.72 -8.45 4.34
N PRO A 87 6.68 -8.38 3.00
CA PRO A 87 6.14 -9.47 2.19
C PRO A 87 6.82 -10.80 2.47
N GLY A 88 6.05 -11.88 2.46
CA GLY A 88 6.56 -13.22 2.68
C GLY A 88 5.54 -14.19 3.28
N ALA A 89 5.97 -15.45 3.40
CA ALA A 89 5.22 -16.50 4.06
C ALA A 89 5.74 -16.73 5.49
N TYR A 90 4.82 -16.69 6.44
CA TYR A 90 5.10 -16.74 7.87
C TYR A 90 4.32 -17.85 8.56
N ILE A 91 4.89 -18.35 9.64
CA ILE A 91 4.20 -19.16 10.64
C ILE A 91 4.01 -18.31 11.88
N VAL A 92 2.76 -18.01 12.20
CA VAL A 92 2.37 -17.22 13.37
C VAL A 92 1.85 -18.17 14.44
N THR A 93 2.53 -18.19 15.59
CA THR A 93 2.08 -18.89 16.79
C THR A 93 1.53 -17.88 17.77
N THR A 94 0.22 -17.89 17.98
CA THR A 94 -0.45 -17.07 18.99
C THR A 94 -0.58 -17.86 20.29
N LYS A 95 -0.21 -17.25 21.41
CA LYS A 95 -0.44 -17.74 22.77
C LYS A 95 -1.23 -16.71 23.55
N ILE A 96 -2.38 -17.11 24.07
CA ILE A 96 -3.27 -16.27 24.88
C ILE A 96 -3.32 -16.88 26.29
N THR A 97 -3.08 -16.04 27.29
CA THR A 97 -3.31 -16.39 28.70
C THR A 97 -4.54 -15.65 29.20
N TYR A 98 -5.47 -16.35 29.83
CA TYR A 98 -6.74 -15.78 30.28
C TYR A 98 -7.18 -16.38 31.62
N LYS A 99 -8.08 -15.69 32.32
CA LYS A 99 -8.84 -16.23 33.46
C LYS A 99 -10.26 -16.53 33.02
N TYR A 100 -10.78 -17.69 33.39
CA TYR A 100 -12.17 -18.09 33.17
C TYR A 100 -12.69 -18.78 34.44
N LYS A 101 -13.78 -18.24 35.01
CA LYS A 101 -14.34 -18.69 36.30
C LYS A 101 -13.26 -18.79 37.40
N GLY A 102 -12.49 -17.71 37.59
CA GLY A 102 -11.42 -17.62 38.58
C GLY A 102 -10.10 -18.33 38.22
N LYS A 103 -10.14 -19.36 37.36
CA LYS A 103 -8.96 -20.18 37.03
C LYS A 103 -8.18 -19.64 35.83
N LYS A 104 -6.85 -19.64 35.91
CA LYS A 104 -5.94 -19.25 34.81
C LYS A 104 -5.84 -20.39 33.79
N ARG A 105 -5.90 -20.05 32.50
CA ARG A 105 -5.86 -20.98 31.36
C ARG A 105 -5.04 -20.40 30.21
N GLY A 106 -4.63 -21.28 29.30
CA GLY A 106 -3.91 -20.94 28.08
C GLY A 106 -4.65 -21.44 26.84
N ALA A 107 -4.61 -20.66 25.76
CA ALA A 107 -5.00 -21.09 24.43
C ALA A 107 -3.85 -20.81 23.46
N PHE A 108 -3.62 -21.71 22.52
CA PHE A 108 -2.62 -21.51 21.48
C PHE A 108 -3.16 -21.89 20.11
N ALA A 109 -2.66 -21.22 19.08
CA ALA A 109 -2.93 -21.56 17.69
C ALA A 109 -1.69 -21.29 16.85
N LYS A 110 -1.42 -22.17 15.89
CA LYS A 110 -0.37 -22.02 14.88
C LYS A 110 -1.05 -21.86 13.53
N GLN A 111 -0.69 -20.82 12.79
CA GLN A 111 -1.34 -20.47 11.53
C GLN A 111 -0.29 -20.05 10.49
N ARG A 112 -0.54 -20.37 9.22
CA ARG A 112 0.22 -19.84 8.09
C ARG A 112 -0.37 -18.48 7.71
N LEU A 113 0.49 -17.48 7.59
CA LEU A 113 0.15 -16.14 7.12
C LEU A 113 0.97 -15.85 5.88
N VAL A 114 0.32 -15.38 4.82
CA VAL A 114 1.01 -14.85 3.64
C VAL A 114 0.75 -13.37 3.56
N ILE A 115 1.82 -12.59 3.48
CA ILE A 115 1.78 -11.17 3.14
C ILE A 115 2.22 -11.07 1.69
N LYS A 116 1.26 -10.76 0.81
CA LYS A 116 1.52 -10.53 -0.60
C LYS A 116 2.11 -9.14 -0.78
N GLN A 117 3.13 -9.07 -1.61
CA GLN A 117 3.62 -7.79 -2.13
C GLN A 117 2.67 -7.31 -3.23
N GLY A 118 2.30 -6.04 -3.19
CA GLY A 118 1.63 -5.40 -4.32
C GLY A 118 2.53 -5.40 -5.54
N ARG A 119 1.94 -5.21 -6.73
CA ARG A 119 2.76 -4.88 -7.90
C ARG A 119 3.33 -3.48 -7.69
N CYS A 120 4.52 -3.24 -8.22
CA CYS A 120 5.09 -1.91 -8.23
C CYS A 120 4.57 -1.08 -9.39
N ALA A 121 4.75 0.25 -9.32
CA ALA A 121 4.57 1.09 -10.51
C ALA A 121 5.63 0.72 -11.54
N SER A 122 5.22 0.71 -12.80
CA SER A 122 6.10 0.62 -13.95
C SER A 122 6.12 1.94 -14.71
N VAL A 123 7.11 2.14 -15.57
CA VAL A 123 7.12 3.26 -16.55
C VAL A 123 5.80 3.34 -17.32
N LEU A 124 5.18 2.19 -17.64
CA LEU A 124 3.88 2.16 -18.31
C LEU A 124 2.78 2.81 -17.45
N ASN A 125 2.80 2.62 -16.12
CA ASN A 125 1.85 3.28 -15.23
C ASN A 125 2.04 4.80 -15.23
N MET A 126 3.29 5.27 -15.30
CA MET A 126 3.58 6.70 -15.38
C MET A 126 3.06 7.32 -16.67
N ARG A 127 3.22 6.64 -17.80
CA ARG A 127 2.70 7.11 -19.10
C ARG A 127 1.19 7.21 -19.16
N THR A 128 0.47 6.65 -18.19
CA THR A 128 -1.00 6.80 -18.07
C THR A 128 -1.43 7.98 -17.21
N LEU A 129 -0.49 8.72 -16.62
CA LEU A 129 -0.79 9.92 -15.86
C LEU A 129 -1.27 11.02 -16.79
N LYS A 130 -2.34 11.71 -16.39
CA LYS A 130 -2.84 12.89 -17.09
C LYS A 130 -2.35 14.13 -16.37
N ALA A 131 -1.52 14.92 -17.03
CA ALA A 131 -1.01 16.17 -16.51
C ALA A 131 -1.67 17.35 -17.24
N ASP A 132 -1.88 18.46 -16.53
CA ASP A 132 -2.24 19.74 -17.13
C ASP A 132 -1.19 20.79 -16.78
N ALA A 133 -0.14 20.87 -17.60
CA ALA A 133 0.96 21.79 -17.41
C ALA A 133 0.53 23.27 -17.52
N ALA A 134 -0.54 23.55 -18.27
CA ALA A 134 -1.03 24.91 -18.47
C ALA A 134 -1.95 25.38 -17.33
N PHE A 135 -2.42 24.48 -16.46
CA PHE A 135 -3.46 24.74 -15.47
C PHE A 135 -4.65 25.49 -16.09
N SER A 136 -5.23 24.85 -17.11
CA SER A 136 -6.32 25.33 -17.95
C SER A 136 -7.69 24.91 -17.39
N PRO A 137 -8.74 25.74 -17.51
CA PRO A 137 -10.08 25.38 -17.06
C PRO A 137 -10.64 24.12 -17.75
N ASP A 138 -10.18 23.81 -18.97
CA ASP A 138 -10.74 22.75 -19.81
C ASP A 138 -10.04 21.39 -19.63
N VAL A 139 -8.87 21.35 -19.00
CA VAL A 139 -8.05 20.14 -18.87
C VAL A 139 -7.75 19.89 -17.41
N LYS A 140 -8.43 18.94 -16.78
CA LYS A 140 -8.06 18.52 -15.42
C LYS A 140 -6.98 17.46 -15.44
N GLY A 141 -5.91 17.70 -14.70
CA GLY A 141 -4.90 16.71 -14.36
C GLY A 141 -5.46 15.60 -13.45
N ASP A 142 -4.74 14.49 -13.33
CA ASP A 142 -5.06 13.45 -12.37
C ASP A 142 -4.95 14.00 -10.95
N SER A 143 -5.89 13.62 -10.08
CA SER A 143 -5.78 13.99 -8.67
C SER A 143 -4.65 13.24 -7.97
N VAL A 144 -4.14 13.77 -6.85
CA VAL A 144 -3.15 13.09 -5.98
C VAL A 144 -3.55 11.64 -5.68
N ALA A 145 -4.83 11.39 -5.38
CA ALA A 145 -5.33 10.04 -5.10
C ALA A 145 -5.29 9.13 -6.34
N THR A 146 -5.57 9.68 -7.52
CA THR A 146 -5.51 8.95 -8.80
C THR A 146 -4.07 8.61 -9.16
N VAL A 147 -3.15 9.57 -9.05
CA VAL A 147 -1.71 9.33 -9.25
C VAL A 147 -1.21 8.30 -8.25
N SER A 148 -1.54 8.44 -6.97
CA SER A 148 -1.15 7.48 -5.93
C SER A 148 -1.67 6.07 -6.20
N SER A 149 -2.88 5.95 -6.78
CA SER A 149 -3.46 4.67 -7.17
C SER A 149 -2.75 4.06 -8.38
N LYS A 150 -2.52 4.85 -9.44
CA LYS A 150 -1.81 4.42 -10.66
C LYS A 150 -0.37 4.01 -10.36
N LEU A 151 0.31 4.77 -9.51
CA LEU A 151 1.68 4.53 -9.08
C LEU A 151 1.78 3.62 -7.84
N ARG A 152 0.65 3.17 -7.28
CA ARG A 152 0.58 2.19 -6.18
C ARG A 152 1.46 2.57 -4.97
N SER A 153 1.55 3.86 -4.74
CA SER A 153 2.38 4.49 -3.72
C SER A 153 1.67 5.77 -3.30
N ALA A 154 1.72 6.12 -2.02
CA ALA A 154 1.22 7.42 -1.59
C ALA A 154 2.13 8.56 -2.09
N GLY A 155 3.38 8.25 -2.44
CA GLY A 155 4.43 9.25 -2.63
C GLY A 155 4.83 9.91 -1.31
N GLU A 156 6.01 10.50 -1.31
CA GLU A 156 6.51 11.33 -0.21
C GLU A 156 6.70 12.74 -0.74
N GLY A 157 6.33 13.76 0.03
CA GLY A 157 6.28 15.10 -0.51
C GLY A 157 5.95 16.18 0.50
N GLU A 158 6.14 17.41 0.05
CA GLU A 158 5.89 18.60 0.85
C GLU A 158 4.82 19.46 0.18
N ARG A 159 4.09 20.19 1.02
CA ARG A 159 3.08 21.16 0.60
C ARG A 159 3.56 22.54 0.92
N TYR A 160 3.35 23.45 -0.02
CA TYR A 160 3.73 24.84 0.14
C TYR A 160 2.69 25.75 -0.50
N THR A 161 2.60 26.98 -0.02
CA THR A 161 1.80 28.03 -0.66
C THR A 161 2.67 28.76 -1.67
N PRO A 162 2.09 29.33 -2.75
CA PRO A 162 2.84 30.13 -3.71
C PRO A 162 3.67 31.24 -3.05
N GLU A 163 3.12 31.92 -2.04
CA GLU A 163 3.79 33.02 -1.33
C GLU A 163 5.04 32.53 -0.59
N LYS A 164 4.94 31.37 0.07
CA LYS A 164 6.08 30.77 0.77
C LYS A 164 7.18 30.36 -0.21
N LEU A 165 6.81 29.77 -1.35
CA LEU A 165 7.79 29.35 -2.36
C LEU A 165 8.48 30.57 -2.99
N ILE A 166 7.74 31.62 -3.34
CA ILE A 166 8.31 32.87 -3.86
C ILE A 166 9.31 33.45 -2.86
N ALA A 167 8.95 33.55 -1.58
CA ALA A 167 9.86 34.06 -0.55
C ALA A 167 11.14 33.21 -0.40
N GLN A 168 11.03 31.89 -0.51
CA GLN A 168 12.20 30.99 -0.49
C GLN A 168 13.11 31.20 -1.70
N LEU A 169 12.53 31.36 -2.89
CA LEU A 169 13.26 31.64 -4.13
C LEU A 169 13.95 33.01 -4.08
N GLU A 170 13.27 34.05 -3.58
CA GLU A 170 13.87 35.37 -3.39
C GLU A 170 15.05 35.34 -2.40
N ALA A 171 14.90 34.61 -1.29
CA ALA A 171 16.00 34.42 -0.34
C ALA A 171 17.19 33.66 -0.96
N LEU A 172 16.89 32.63 -1.76
CA LEU A 172 17.91 31.87 -2.48
C LEU A 172 18.64 32.73 -3.52
N LYS A 173 17.92 33.60 -4.24
CA LYS A 173 18.48 34.59 -5.18
C LYS A 173 19.48 35.52 -4.49
N VAL A 174 19.17 36.04 -3.30
CA VAL A 174 20.10 36.89 -2.54
C VAL A 174 21.36 36.12 -2.15
N LEU A 175 21.21 34.86 -1.74
CA LEU A 175 22.33 34.03 -1.30
C LEU A 175 23.35 33.76 -2.42
N MET A 176 22.90 33.64 -3.68
CA MET A 176 23.76 33.24 -4.80
C MET A 176 24.02 34.35 -5.81
N GLY A 177 23.48 35.55 -5.56
CA GLY A 177 23.36 36.61 -6.56
C GLY A 177 24.67 37.07 -7.17
N ASP A 178 25.72 37.16 -6.34
CA ASP A 178 27.02 37.66 -6.78
C ASP A 178 27.91 36.56 -7.38
N GLU A 179 27.66 35.29 -7.03
CA GLU A 179 28.49 34.16 -7.45
C GLU A 179 28.00 33.47 -8.73
N MET A 180 26.68 33.52 -9.01
CA MET A 180 26.06 32.80 -10.13
C MET A 180 24.94 33.61 -10.81
N PRO A 181 25.28 34.64 -11.61
CA PRO A 181 24.28 35.52 -12.23
C PRO A 181 23.34 34.78 -13.20
N GLU A 182 23.81 33.74 -13.88
CA GLU A 182 22.95 32.91 -14.74
C GLU A 182 21.87 32.16 -13.93
N PHE A 183 22.19 31.75 -12.70
CA PHE A 183 21.24 31.04 -11.85
C PHE A 183 20.18 31.99 -11.25
N VAL A 184 20.53 33.28 -11.06
CA VAL A 184 19.56 34.33 -10.69
C VAL A 184 18.48 34.48 -11.74
N VAL A 185 18.83 34.44 -13.03
CA VAL A 185 17.85 34.54 -14.13
C VAL A 185 16.87 33.37 -14.09
N LEU A 186 17.37 32.15 -13.83
CA LEU A 186 16.52 30.96 -13.67
C LEU A 186 15.58 31.08 -12.47
N ILE A 187 16.04 31.65 -11.36
CA ILE A 187 15.19 31.90 -10.19
C ILE A 187 14.11 32.95 -10.49
N ASP A 188 14.46 34.04 -11.18
CA ASP A 188 13.50 35.07 -11.58
C ASP A 188 12.40 34.49 -12.49
N GLN A 189 12.79 33.62 -13.42
CA GLN A 189 11.83 32.90 -14.25
C GLN A 189 10.91 32.01 -13.40
N ALA A 190 11.45 31.21 -12.47
CA ALA A 190 10.66 30.37 -11.58
C ALA A 190 9.68 31.19 -10.71
N ILE A 191 10.11 32.34 -10.18
CA ILE A 191 9.24 33.26 -9.43
C ILE A 191 8.09 33.76 -10.31
N ALA A 192 8.38 34.13 -11.57
CA ALA A 192 7.35 34.60 -12.50
C ALA A 192 6.32 33.50 -12.82
N GLU A 193 6.76 32.25 -12.99
CA GLU A 193 5.88 31.10 -13.20
C GLU A 193 4.97 30.84 -11.99
N VAL A 194 5.50 30.87 -10.77
CA VAL A 194 4.70 30.69 -9.54
C VAL A 194 3.69 31.83 -9.38
N LYS A 195 4.06 33.08 -9.67
CA LYS A 195 3.13 34.23 -9.67
C LYS A 195 2.02 34.08 -10.71
N ALA A 196 2.34 33.54 -11.90
CA ALA A 196 1.34 33.27 -12.92
C ALA A 196 0.34 32.19 -12.48
N LEU A 197 0.79 31.15 -11.77
CA LEU A 197 -0.10 30.15 -11.17
C LEU A 197 -0.98 30.74 -10.08
N GLN A 198 -0.42 31.58 -9.21
CA GLN A 198 -1.18 32.29 -8.19
C GLN A 198 -2.28 33.16 -8.82
N ALA A 199 -1.98 33.87 -9.92
CA ALA A 199 -2.96 34.65 -10.68
C ALA A 199 -4.08 33.78 -11.30
N LYS A 200 -3.82 32.50 -11.57
CA LYS A 200 -4.81 31.51 -12.01
C LYS A 200 -5.61 30.87 -10.86
N GLY A 201 -5.44 31.34 -9.63
CA GLY A 201 -6.16 30.84 -8.46
C GLY A 201 -5.55 29.59 -7.83
N VAL A 202 -4.28 29.28 -8.13
CA VAL A 202 -3.54 28.26 -7.38
C VAL A 202 -3.26 28.78 -5.97
N THR A 203 -3.73 28.05 -4.96
CA THR A 203 -3.54 28.41 -3.55
C THR A 203 -2.63 27.41 -2.82
N GLN A 204 -2.45 26.23 -3.40
CA GLN A 204 -1.62 25.18 -2.85
C GLN A 204 -0.82 24.51 -3.96
N LEU A 205 0.48 24.36 -3.73
CA LEU A 205 1.38 23.55 -4.53
C LEU A 205 1.88 22.37 -3.69
N GLU A 206 2.13 21.25 -4.34
CA GLU A 206 2.58 20.02 -3.69
C GLU A 206 3.50 19.25 -4.63
N ASP A 207 4.73 19.00 -4.19
CA ASP A 207 5.66 18.11 -4.89
C ASP A 207 5.67 16.75 -4.21
N ARG A 208 5.60 15.68 -4.99
CA ARG A 208 5.70 14.31 -4.50
C ARG A 208 6.68 13.50 -5.33
N VAL A 209 7.48 12.70 -4.63
CA VAL A 209 8.32 11.65 -5.20
C VAL A 209 7.59 10.32 -5.04
N TYR A 210 7.40 9.59 -6.14
CA TYR A 210 6.84 8.24 -6.13
C TYR A 210 7.89 7.23 -6.60
N GLN A 211 8.10 6.20 -5.79
CA GLN A 211 9.00 5.10 -6.14
C GLN A 211 8.29 4.03 -6.98
N GLY A 212 8.79 3.82 -8.20
CA GLY A 212 8.48 2.71 -9.09
C GLY A 212 9.58 1.65 -9.10
N CYS A 213 9.32 0.53 -9.77
CA CYS A 213 10.26 -0.59 -9.85
C CYS A 213 10.46 -1.02 -11.29
N GLY A 214 11.72 -1.22 -11.64
CA GLY A 214 12.16 -1.80 -12.90
C GLY A 214 13.45 -2.57 -12.71
N LYS A 215 14.22 -2.72 -13.80
CA LYS A 215 15.62 -3.16 -13.71
C LYS A 215 16.49 -2.13 -12.97
N GLN A 216 16.03 -0.89 -12.95
CA GLN A 216 16.49 0.22 -12.13
C GLN A 216 15.27 0.70 -11.33
N ASP A 217 15.48 1.10 -10.07
CA ASP A 217 14.46 1.83 -9.32
C ASP A 217 14.19 3.14 -10.08
N ILE A 218 12.92 3.54 -10.16
CA ILE A 218 12.50 4.74 -10.90
C ILE A 218 11.85 5.68 -9.90
N ASP A 219 12.37 6.89 -9.79
CA ASP A 219 11.77 7.95 -9.00
C ASP A 219 10.96 8.88 -9.91
N VAL A 220 9.67 9.04 -9.58
CA VAL A 220 8.76 9.93 -10.30
C VAL A 220 8.56 11.19 -9.48
N TYR A 221 9.05 12.31 -10.01
CA TYR A 221 8.81 13.63 -9.43
C TYR A 221 7.54 14.20 -10.05
N ALA A 222 6.54 14.47 -9.22
CA ALA A 222 5.25 14.96 -9.68
C ALA A 222 4.85 16.21 -8.90
N THR A 223 4.51 17.26 -9.63
CA THR A 223 4.07 18.55 -9.10
C THR A 223 2.57 18.67 -9.26
N PHE A 224 1.89 19.10 -8.20
CA PHE A 224 0.45 19.27 -8.13
C PHE A 224 0.11 20.72 -7.80
N ALA A 225 -0.92 21.26 -8.43
CA ALA A 225 -1.55 22.52 -8.07
C ALA A 225 -3.00 22.27 -7.65
N ASN A 226 -3.39 22.75 -6.47
CA ASN A 226 -4.71 22.53 -5.87
C ASN A 226 -5.15 21.04 -5.87
N GLY A 227 -4.17 20.11 -5.81
CA GLY A 227 -4.40 18.66 -5.81
C GLY A 227 -4.53 18.01 -7.20
N GLU A 228 -4.38 18.78 -8.29
CA GLU A 228 -4.38 18.31 -9.68
C GLU A 228 -2.95 18.25 -10.23
N LEU A 229 -2.61 17.18 -10.96
CA LEU A 229 -1.28 16.96 -11.50
C LEU A 229 -0.94 17.96 -12.62
N MET A 230 0.14 18.72 -12.44
CA MET A 230 0.67 19.66 -13.44
C MET A 230 1.77 19.03 -14.30
N SER A 231 2.69 18.31 -13.68
CA SER A 231 3.82 17.66 -14.34
C SER A 231 4.20 16.38 -13.60
N ALA A 232 4.74 15.42 -14.32
CA ALA A 232 5.35 14.23 -13.75
C ALA A 232 6.54 13.82 -14.63
N GLU A 233 7.71 13.70 -14.02
CA GLU A 233 8.98 13.39 -14.68
C GLU A 233 9.63 12.17 -14.00
N ASP A 234 10.36 11.36 -14.77
CA ASP A 234 11.18 10.28 -14.21
C ASP A 234 12.65 10.67 -14.14
N ASP A 235 13.36 10.12 -13.15
CA ASP A 235 14.80 10.33 -12.96
C ASP A 235 15.68 9.67 -14.04
N SER A 236 15.09 8.77 -14.83
CA SER A 236 15.81 8.00 -15.84
C SER A 236 16.32 8.89 -16.99
N GLU A 237 15.60 9.96 -17.31
CA GLU A 237 16.05 10.94 -18.31
C GLU A 237 17.24 11.79 -17.81
N PHE A 238 17.27 12.12 -16.52
CA PHE A 238 18.35 12.93 -15.94
C PHE A 238 19.70 12.18 -15.93
N MET A 239 19.66 10.86 -15.69
CA MET A 239 20.84 10.00 -15.73
C MET A 239 21.32 9.69 -17.16
N GLY A 240 20.42 9.70 -18.15
CA GLY A 240 20.74 9.46 -19.55
C GLY A 240 21.33 10.66 -20.30
N MET A 241 21.04 11.89 -19.86
CA MET A 241 21.59 13.11 -20.48
C MET A 241 23.10 13.29 -20.25
N SER A 242 23.70 12.59 -19.28
CA SER A 242 25.16 12.58 -19.08
C SER A 242 25.91 12.01 -20.30
N ALA A 243 25.42 10.91 -20.89
CA ALA A 243 26.11 10.26 -22.01
C ALA A 243 25.83 10.96 -23.36
N ALA A 244 24.60 11.44 -23.57
CA ALA A 244 24.22 12.09 -24.83
C ALA A 244 24.78 13.52 -24.95
N ARG A 245 24.84 14.31 -23.86
CA ARG A 245 25.52 15.62 -23.87
C ARG A 245 27.04 15.48 -23.92
N ALA A 246 27.63 14.45 -23.31
CA ALA A 246 29.06 14.17 -23.46
C ALA A 246 29.44 13.83 -24.91
N ALA A 247 28.58 13.11 -25.64
CA ALA A 247 28.80 12.80 -27.06
C ALA A 247 28.59 14.01 -28.00
N LEU A 248 27.75 14.98 -27.60
CA LEU A 248 27.54 16.24 -28.33
C LEU A 248 28.57 17.32 -27.99
N ALA A 249 29.22 17.25 -26.82
CA ALA A 249 30.32 18.13 -26.43
C ALA A 249 31.71 17.63 -26.90
N ALA A 250 31.78 16.41 -27.44
CA ALA A 250 32.99 15.80 -28.01
C ALA A 250 33.06 15.90 -29.55
N ARG A 251 32.29 16.81 -30.16
CA ARG A 251 32.33 17.14 -31.59
C ARG A 251 32.65 18.61 -31.80
#